data_AF-A0A8T4YVT3-F1
#
_entry.id   AF-A0A8T4YVT3-F1
#
_cell.length_a   1.000
_cell.length_b   1.000
_cell.length_c   1.000
_cell.angle_alpha   90.00
_cell.angle_beta   90.00
_cell.angle_gamma   90.00
#
_symmetry.space_group_name_H-M   'P 1'
#
loop_
_entity.id
_entity.type
_entity.pdbx_description
1 polymer ?
#
loop_
_entity_poly.entity_id
_entity_poly.type
_entity_poly.pdbx_seq_one_letter_code
_entity_poly.pdbx_strand_id
1 'polypeptide(L)' 'MPTHGSLTKAGKVRSQTPKIQAAPRISVPPRIRFRKIHMKRFVLGRKIGQNWMAPERRRF' A
#
# COMPACT_ATOMS: atom_id res chain seq x y z
N MET A 1 10.46 4.91 45.49
CA MET A 1 9.84 4.62 44.18
C MET A 1 10.96 4.39 43.18
N PRO A 2 11.07 3.24 42.50
CA PRO A 2 12.17 3.03 41.56
C PRO A 2 11.95 3.93 40.36
N THR A 3 12.88 4.87 40.15
CA THR A 3 12.82 5.90 39.11
C THR A 3 13.13 5.36 37.71
N HIS A 4 13.68 4.15 37.61
CA HIS A 4 14.21 3.58 36.38
C HIS A 4 13.53 2.25 36.04
N GLY A 5 12.77 2.23 34.95
CA GLY A 5 12.18 1.02 34.38
C GLY A 5 13.20 0.17 33.63
N SER A 6 12.87 -1.10 33.37
CA SER A 6 13.77 -2.02 32.66
C SER A 6 13.91 -1.65 31.18
N LEU A 7 15.13 -1.28 30.78
CA LEU A 7 15.50 -0.96 29.39
C LEU A 7 15.59 -2.20 28.49
N THR A 8 15.53 -3.40 29.06
CA THR A 8 15.76 -4.69 28.37
C THR A 8 14.81 -4.96 27.21
N LYS A 9 13.62 -4.33 27.19
CA LYS A 9 12.60 -4.52 26.15
C LYS A 9 12.72 -3.51 24.99
N ALA A 10 13.62 -2.52 25.10
CA ALA A 10 13.77 -1.49 24.08
C ALA A 10 14.16 -2.12 22.73
N GLY A 11 13.38 -1.82 21.68
CA GLY A 11 13.70 -2.27 20.32
C GLY A 11 13.50 -3.76 20.02
N LYS A 12 13.07 -4.59 20.99
CA LYS A 12 12.91 -6.06 20.85
C LYS A 12 12.15 -6.46 19.57
N VAL A 13 11.00 -5.83 19.32
CA VAL A 13 10.17 -6.19 18.16
C VAL A 13 10.87 -5.82 16.85
N ARG A 14 11.56 -4.68 16.82
CA ARG A 14 12.26 -4.21 15.62
C ARG A 14 13.48 -5.07 15.29
N SER A 15 14.22 -5.55 16.29
CA SER A 15 15.37 -6.45 16.09
C SER A 15 14.95 -7.89 15.76
N GLN A 16 13.80 -8.34 16.28
CA GLN A 16 13.22 -9.65 15.93
C GLN A 16 12.68 -9.72 14.51
N THR A 17 12.33 -8.58 13.90
CA THR A 17 11.72 -8.55 12.57
C THR A 17 12.81 -8.70 11.50
N PRO A 18 12.78 -9.73 10.64
CA PRO A 18 13.78 -9.89 9.58
C PRO A 18 13.70 -8.73 8.58
N LYS A 19 14.85 -8.23 8.11
CA LYS A 19 14.90 -7.15 7.14
C LYS A 19 14.55 -7.67 5.75
N ILE A 20 13.36 -7.33 5.26
CA ILE A 20 12.91 -7.66 3.91
C ILE A 20 13.28 -6.53 2.95
N GLN A 21 13.81 -6.88 1.77
CA GLN A 21 14.14 -5.91 0.72
C GLN A 21 12.87 -5.38 0.04
N ALA A 22 12.91 -4.13 -0.42
CA ALA A 22 11.80 -3.56 -1.18
C ALA A 22 11.75 -4.21 -2.59
N ALA A 23 10.55 -4.54 -3.05
CA ALA A 23 10.37 -4.99 -4.44
C ALA A 23 10.74 -3.85 -5.42
N PRO A 24 11.42 -4.15 -6.54
CA PRO A 24 11.74 -3.15 -7.54
C PRO A 24 10.45 -2.56 -8.12
N ARG A 25 10.34 -1.24 -8.13
CA ARG A 25 9.17 -0.51 -8.64
C ARG A 25 9.62 0.57 -9.62
N ILE A 26 9.08 0.52 -10.84
CA ILE A 26 9.29 1.58 -11.84
C ILE A 26 8.12 2.56 -11.75
N SER A 27 8.43 3.82 -11.42
CA SER A 27 7.46 4.91 -11.49
C SER A 27 7.31 5.38 -12.93
N VAL A 28 6.06 5.51 -13.39
CA VAL A 28 5.79 6.09 -14.71
C VAL A 28 5.74 7.61 -14.62
N PRO A 29 6.16 8.34 -15.67
CA PRO A 29 6.03 9.79 -15.74
C PRO A 29 4.59 10.29 -15.50
N PRO A 30 4.41 11.52 -14.97
CA PRO A 30 3.09 12.04 -14.59
C PRO A 30 2.06 11.98 -15.71
N ARG A 31 2.43 12.33 -16.95
CA ARG A 31 1.53 12.29 -18.11
C ARG A 31 0.94 10.89 -18.34
N ILE A 32 1.77 9.85 -18.23
CA ILE A 32 1.34 8.46 -18.39
C ILE A 32 0.50 8.03 -17.18
N ARG A 33 0.91 8.42 -15.97
CA ARG A 33 0.16 8.14 -14.74
C ARG A 33 -1.26 8.70 -14.82
N PHE A 34 -1.42 9.97 -15.18
CA PHE A 34 -2.72 10.64 -15.27
C PHE A 34 -3.59 10.04 -16.38
N ARG A 35 -3.02 9.72 -17.55
CA ARG A 35 -3.76 9.00 -18.61
C ARG A 35 -4.29 7.66 -18.14
N LYS A 36 -3.46 6.86 -17.44
CA LYS A 36 -3.87 5.57 -16.86
C LYS A 36 -4.96 5.74 -15.79
N ILE A 37 -4.90 6.79 -14.97
CA ILE A 37 -5.93 7.08 -13.96
C ILE A 37 -7.26 7.47 -14.62
N HIS A 38 -7.22 8.35 -15.63
CA HIS A 38 -8.41 8.75 -16.37
C HIS A 38 -9.10 7.55 -17.03
N MET A 39 -8.33 6.73 -17.74
CA MET A 39 -8.85 5.50 -18.37
C MET A 39 -9.47 4.55 -17.35
N LYS A 40 -8.82 4.34 -16.19
CA LYS A 40 -9.36 3.47 -15.14
C LYS A 40 -10.66 4.01 -14.54
N ARG A 41 -10.76 5.31 -14.29
CA ARG A 41 -11.91 5.90 -13.58
C ARG A 41 -13.11 6.16 -14.50
N PHE A 42 -12.87 6.74 -15.66
CA PHE A 42 -13.95 7.26 -16.51
C PHE A 42 -14.29 6.32 -17.66
N VAL A 43 -13.30 5.75 -18.35
CA VAL A 43 -13.54 4.84 -19.47
C VAL A 43 -13.97 3.46 -18.95
N LEU A 44 -13.28 2.95 -17.92
CA LEU A 44 -13.54 1.63 -17.34
C LEU A 44 -14.47 1.66 -16.11
N GLY A 45 -14.90 2.85 -15.64
CA GLY A 45 -15.81 2.99 -14.50
C GLY A 45 -15.29 2.47 -13.16
N ARG A 46 -13.97 2.32 -12.96
CA ARG A 46 -13.42 1.69 -11.75
C ARG A 46 -13.39 2.66 -10.56
N LYS A 47 -13.84 2.16 -9.39
CA LYS A 47 -13.77 2.87 -8.10
C LYS A 47 -12.32 3.01 -7.62
N ILE A 48 -12.07 4.07 -6.85
CA ILE A 48 -10.75 4.37 -6.27
C ILE A 48 -10.37 3.24 -5.30
N GLY A 49 -9.13 2.73 -5.39
CA GLY A 49 -8.59 1.71 -4.48
C GLY A 49 -8.84 0.25 -4.88
N GLN A 50 -9.76 -0.03 -5.81
CA GLN A 50 -10.10 -1.40 -6.23
C GLN A 50 -9.60 -1.69 -7.66
N ASN A 51 -8.30 -1.99 -7.80
CA ASN A 51 -7.73 -2.43 -9.08
C ASN A 51 -7.74 -3.96 -9.27
N TRP A 52 -8.30 -4.72 -8.34
CA TRP A 52 -8.26 -6.18 -8.38
C TRP A 52 -9.55 -6.83 -8.89
N MET A 53 -10.67 -6.10 -8.96
CA MET A 53 -11.95 -6.64 -9.47
C MET A 53 -12.84 -5.55 -10.09
N ALA A 54 -13.17 -5.70 -11.36
CA ALA A 54 -14.51 -5.43 -11.87
C ALA A 54 -14.96 -6.77 -12.49
N PRO A 55 -16.20 -7.25 -12.28
CA PRO A 55 -17.43 -6.46 -12.25
C PRO A 55 -18.20 -6.57 -10.92
N GLU A 56 -18.89 -5.50 -10.53
CA GLU A 56 -20.08 -5.66 -9.71
C GLU A 56 -21.07 -6.45 -10.56
N ARG A 57 -21.28 -7.72 -10.22
CA ARG A 57 -22.34 -8.55 -10.81
C ARG A 57 -23.61 -7.71 -10.78
N ARG A 58 -24.26 -7.51 -11.93
CA ARG A 58 -25.67 -7.10 -12.00
C ARG A 58 -26.42 -7.95 -10.99
N ARG A 59 -26.82 -7.36 -9.88
CA ARG A 59 -27.88 -7.91 -9.04
C ARG A 59 -29.05 -6.98 -9.27
N PHE A 60 -29.98 -7.50 -10.07
CA PHE A 60 -31.36 -7.10 -10.30
C PHE A 60 -31.62 -5.60 -10.43
#